data_AF-A0A7Y2BUH0-F1
#
_entry.id   AF-A0A7Y2BUH0-F1
#
_cell.length_a   1.000
_cell.length_b   1.000
_cell.length_c   1.000
_cell.angle_alpha   90.00
_cell.angle_beta   90.00
_cell.angle_gamma   90.00
#
_symmetry.space_group_name_H-M   'P 1'
#
loop_
_entity.id
_entity.type
_entity.pdbx_description
1 polymer ?
#
loop_
_entity_poly.entity_id
_entity_poly.type
_entity_poly.pdbx_seq_one_letter_code
_entity_poly.pdbx_strand_id
1 'polypeptide(L)'
;MRELNPVVFRKAALDAQTGCLAIALYHEARGENEMGQIAVAQVILNRVKSRKYPNTICRVVYQNTHRLNRCQFSFACDGRSDGPHANRAWRKITKLAKSITCQTSCGYHVRRDPVLSRLEASFARASHYHAVRVKPYWSRRLDRSGRIGRHIFYVSKRVWS
;
A
#
# COMPACT_ATOMS: atom_id res chain seq x y z
N MET A 1 -0.20 29.39 -21.29
CA MET A 1 -0.15 28.01 -20.75
C MET A 1 -1.22 27.20 -21.46
N ARG A 2 -0.90 26.09 -22.14
CA ARG A 2 -1.91 25.22 -22.75
C ARG A 2 -2.57 24.40 -21.64
N GLU A 3 -3.88 24.54 -21.45
CA GLU A 3 -4.63 23.68 -20.55
C GLU A 3 -4.61 22.23 -21.07
N LEU A 4 -4.27 21.29 -20.18
CA LEU A 4 -4.28 19.87 -20.52
C LEU A 4 -5.72 19.34 -20.49
N ASN A 5 -6.09 18.53 -21.48
CA ASN A 5 -7.38 17.84 -21.53
C ASN A 5 -7.65 17.08 -20.21
N PRO A 6 -8.87 17.16 -19.63
CA PRO A 6 -9.25 16.44 -18.41
C PRO A 6 -8.88 14.94 -18.37
N VAL A 7 -8.92 14.25 -19.51
CA VAL A 7 -8.51 12.84 -19.62
C VAL A 7 -7.01 12.67 -19.38
N VAL A 8 -6.19 13.57 -19.93
CA VAL A 8 -4.73 13.56 -19.76
C VAL A 8 -4.36 13.86 -18.31
N PHE A 9 -5.04 14.82 -17.68
CA PHE A 9 -4.84 15.13 -16.25
C PHE A 9 -5.18 13.93 -15.36
N ARG A 10 -6.33 13.28 -15.58
CA ARG A 10 -6.72 12.07 -14.83
C ARG A 10 -5.73 10.93 -14.99
N LYS A 11 -5.23 10.71 -16.22
CA LYS A 11 -4.20 9.71 -16.48
C LYS A 11 -2.91 10.02 -15.73
N ALA A 12 -2.42 11.25 -15.79
CA ALA A 12 -1.19 11.66 -15.09
C ALA A 12 -1.33 11.51 -13.57
N ALA A 13 -2.49 11.88 -13.01
CA ALA A 13 -2.79 11.68 -11.60
C ALA A 13 -2.79 10.19 -11.22
N LEU A 14 -3.40 9.33 -12.04
CA LEU A 14 -3.40 7.87 -11.84
C LEU A 14 -1.99 7.28 -11.93
N ASP A 15 -1.19 7.72 -12.90
CA ASP A 15 0.20 7.30 -13.07
C ASP A 15 1.02 7.67 -11.82
N ALA A 16 0.81 8.87 -11.26
CA ALA A 16 1.44 9.29 -10.02
C ALA A 16 1.04 8.41 -8.82
N GLN A 17 -0.27 8.15 -8.62
CA GLN A 17 -0.73 7.27 -7.55
C GLN A 17 -0.17 5.85 -7.68
N THR A 18 -0.09 5.36 -8.93
CA THR A 18 0.48 4.04 -9.25
C THR A 18 1.96 3.98 -8.93
N GLY A 19 2.73 5.04 -9.24
CA GLY A 19 4.14 5.15 -8.89
C GLY A 19 4.37 5.09 -7.38
N CYS A 20 3.62 5.86 -6.60
CA CYS A 20 3.70 5.85 -5.14
C CYS A 20 3.36 4.46 -4.56
N LEU A 21 2.34 3.79 -5.08
CA LEU A 21 1.99 2.44 -4.65
C LEU A 21 3.12 1.45 -4.99
N ALA A 22 3.67 1.51 -6.21
CA ALA A 22 4.74 0.61 -6.64
C ALA A 22 5.99 0.77 -5.78
N ILE A 23 6.41 2.00 -5.47
CA ILE A 23 7.56 2.27 -4.59
C ILE A 23 7.31 1.68 -3.20
N ALA A 24 6.14 1.95 -2.61
CA ALA A 24 5.79 1.41 -1.30
C ALA A 24 5.82 -0.13 -1.28
N LEU A 25 5.20 -0.79 -2.26
CA LEU A 25 5.19 -2.24 -2.36
C LEU A 25 6.58 -2.83 -2.64
N TYR A 26 7.42 -2.13 -3.38
CA TYR A 26 8.79 -2.57 -3.64
C TYR A 26 9.61 -2.59 -2.35
N HIS A 27 9.55 -1.54 -1.53
CA HIS A 27 10.31 -1.48 -0.29
C HIS A 27 9.74 -2.37 0.81
N GLU A 28 8.41 -2.47 0.89
CA GLU A 28 7.75 -3.19 1.98
C GLU A 28 7.52 -4.68 1.68
N ALA A 29 7.37 -5.07 0.41
CA ALA A 29 6.86 -6.38 0.06
C ALA A 29 7.50 -7.05 -1.18
N ARG A 30 8.61 -6.53 -1.74
CA ARG A 30 9.25 -7.16 -2.93
C ARG A 30 9.67 -8.61 -2.71
N GLY A 31 10.01 -8.98 -1.47
CA GLY A 31 10.41 -10.35 -1.09
C GLY A 31 9.24 -11.24 -0.68
N GLU A 32 8.02 -10.71 -0.64
CA GLU A 32 6.83 -11.48 -0.31
C GLU A 32 6.24 -12.16 -1.55
N ASN A 33 5.39 -13.17 -1.32
CA ASN A 33 4.53 -13.68 -2.38
C ASN A 33 3.49 -12.61 -2.79
N GLU A 34 2.76 -12.88 -3.88
CA GLU A 34 1.76 -11.93 -4.40
C GLU A 34 0.70 -11.57 -3.35
N MET A 35 0.34 -12.52 -2.48
CA MET A 35 -0.58 -12.27 -1.38
C MET A 35 -0.07 -11.29 -0.33
N GLY A 36 1.20 -11.38 0.05
CA GLY A 36 1.80 -10.40 0.96
C GLY A 36 1.83 -9.00 0.33
N GLN A 37 2.09 -8.92 -0.97
CA GLN A 37 2.08 -7.66 -1.72
C GLN A 37 0.68 -7.05 -1.77
N ILE A 38 -0.35 -7.84 -2.07
CA ILE A 38 -1.74 -7.41 -2.06
C ILE A 38 -2.17 -6.97 -0.65
N ALA A 39 -1.79 -7.70 0.39
CA ALA A 39 -2.16 -7.35 1.76
C ALA A 39 -1.56 -6.02 2.22
N VAL A 40 -0.31 -5.71 1.84
CA VAL A 40 0.30 -4.39 2.10
C VAL A 40 -0.43 -3.29 1.30
N ALA A 41 -0.74 -3.55 0.02
CA ALA A 41 -1.52 -2.61 -0.79
C ALA A 41 -2.89 -2.32 -0.16
N GLN A 42 -3.58 -3.37 0.34
CA GLN A 42 -4.88 -3.24 0.98
C GLN A 42 -4.82 -2.36 2.22
N VAL A 43 -3.75 -2.46 3.02
CA VAL A 43 -3.54 -1.56 4.17
C VAL A 43 -3.42 -0.09 3.71
N ILE A 44 -2.67 0.18 2.64
CA ILE A 44 -2.56 1.54 2.07
C ILE A 44 -3.92 2.04 1.61
N LEU A 45 -4.69 1.23 0.89
CA LEU A 45 -6.02 1.61 0.39
C LEU A 45 -7.04 1.81 1.53
N ASN A 46 -6.98 0.99 2.58
CA ASN A 46 -7.81 1.14 3.76
C ASN A 46 -7.52 2.44 4.51
N ARG A 47 -6.25 2.86 4.53
CA ARG A 47 -5.86 4.18 5.05
C ARG A 47 -6.45 5.28 4.17
N VAL A 48 -6.28 5.22 2.85
CA VAL A 48 -6.89 6.18 1.91
C VAL A 48 -8.40 6.33 2.10
N LYS A 49 -9.12 5.22 2.36
CA LYS A 49 -10.56 5.21 2.62
C LYS A 49 -10.95 5.82 3.97
N SER A 50 -10.06 5.81 4.96
CA SER A 50 -10.35 6.25 6.32
C SER A 50 -10.16 7.76 6.48
N ARG A 51 -11.10 8.41 7.19
CA ARG A 51 -11.00 9.84 7.53
C ARG A 51 -9.83 10.17 8.47
N LYS A 52 -9.14 9.16 9.01
CA LYS A 52 -7.96 9.33 9.89
C LYS A 52 -6.64 9.50 9.13
N TYR A 53 -6.65 9.29 7.82
CA TYR A 53 -5.47 9.39 6.97
C TYR A 53 -5.72 10.34 5.79
N PRO A 54 -4.66 10.74 5.07
CA PRO A 54 -4.81 11.42 3.80
C PRO A 54 -5.59 10.58 2.78
N ASN A 55 -6.31 11.25 1.90
CA ASN A 55 -7.24 10.66 0.94
C ASN A 55 -6.61 10.27 -0.41
N THR A 56 -5.29 10.19 -0.51
CA THR A 56 -4.59 9.73 -1.73
C THR A 56 -3.44 8.79 -1.37
N ILE A 57 -3.11 7.86 -2.26
CA ILE A 57 -2.05 6.87 -2.07
C ILE A 57 -0.72 7.58 -1.78
N CYS A 58 -0.34 8.54 -2.61
CA CYS A 58 0.92 9.26 -2.42
C CYS A 58 0.99 9.96 -1.06
N ARG A 59 -0.10 10.60 -0.61
CA ARG A 59 -0.11 11.29 0.69
C ARG A 59 -0.07 10.30 1.87
N VAL A 60 -0.62 9.10 1.72
CA VAL A 60 -0.49 8.02 2.73
C VAL A 60 0.94 7.47 2.75
N VAL A 61 1.52 7.20 1.57
CA VAL A 61 2.87 6.65 1.44
C VAL A 61 3.92 7.61 2.00
N TYR A 62 3.82 8.89 1.66
CA TYR A 62 4.74 9.93 2.14
C TYR A 62 4.20 10.68 3.36
N GLN A 63 3.31 10.07 4.14
CA GLN A 63 2.82 10.69 5.37
C GLN A 63 3.97 10.83 6.39
N ASN A 64 4.08 12.02 6.98
CA ASN A 64 5.07 12.39 8.00
C ASN A 64 6.54 12.36 7.54
N THR A 65 6.84 12.43 6.24
CA THR A 65 8.23 12.49 5.75
C THR A 65 9.02 13.69 6.27
N HIS A 66 8.34 14.80 6.56
CA HIS A 66 8.92 15.98 7.20
C HIS A 66 9.26 15.80 8.69
N ARG A 67 8.99 14.62 9.28
CA ARG A 67 9.23 14.33 10.70
C ARG A 67 10.18 13.14 10.83
N LEU A 68 11.40 13.41 11.30
CA LEU A 68 12.41 12.39 11.56
C LEU A 68 11.86 11.26 12.44
N ASN A 69 12.08 10.00 12.05
CA ASN A 69 11.62 8.79 12.77
C ASN A 69 10.10 8.69 13.00
N ARG A 70 9.28 9.43 12.24
CA ARG A 70 7.80 9.39 12.34
C ARG A 70 7.11 9.05 11.01
N CYS A 71 7.89 8.73 10.00
CA CYS A 71 7.43 8.43 8.65
C CYS A 71 6.54 7.20 8.66
N GLN A 72 5.49 7.24 7.84
CA GLN A 72 4.56 6.13 7.76
C GLN A 72 5.21 4.86 7.18
N PHE A 73 6.13 5.06 6.23
CA PHE A 73 6.99 4.03 5.67
C PHE A 73 8.44 4.45 5.86
N SER A 74 9.28 3.52 6.32
CA SER A 74 10.66 3.84 6.73
C SER A 74 11.54 4.32 5.58
N PHE A 75 11.37 3.75 4.37
CA PHE A 75 12.11 4.17 3.18
C PHE A 75 11.91 5.66 2.87
N ALA A 76 10.74 6.22 3.17
CA ALA A 76 10.40 7.59 2.80
C ALA A 76 11.19 8.66 3.58
N CYS A 77 12.02 8.26 4.56
CA CYS A 77 12.90 9.18 5.29
C CYS A 77 14.18 8.54 5.80
N ASP A 78 14.61 7.42 5.21
CA ASP A 78 15.89 6.78 5.56
C ASP A 78 17.09 7.47 4.90
N GLY A 79 16.84 8.49 4.07
CA GLY A 79 17.86 9.26 3.35
C GLY A 79 18.49 8.49 2.19
N ARG A 80 17.94 7.34 1.79
CA ARG A 80 18.44 6.51 0.70
C ARG A 80 17.63 6.78 -0.57
N SER A 81 18.14 6.26 -1.69
CA SER A 81 17.39 6.30 -2.94
C SER A 81 16.15 5.42 -2.84
N ASP A 82 14.99 5.99 -3.16
CA ASP A 82 13.74 5.25 -3.33
C ASP A 82 13.72 4.41 -4.61
N GLY A 83 14.73 4.60 -5.48
CA GLY A 83 14.87 3.96 -6.78
C GLY A 83 14.99 2.44 -6.69
N PRO A 84 14.17 1.69 -7.44
CA PRO A 84 14.22 0.23 -7.43
C PRO A 84 15.46 -0.28 -8.18
N HIS A 85 16.30 -1.07 -7.51
CA HIS A 85 17.53 -1.63 -8.10
C HIS A 85 17.31 -3.01 -8.76
N ALA A 86 16.19 -3.68 -8.49
CA ALA A 86 15.94 -5.06 -8.92
C ALA A 86 14.93 -5.12 -10.07
N ASN A 87 15.41 -5.20 -11.31
CA ASN A 87 14.59 -5.10 -12.54
C ASN A 87 13.43 -6.11 -12.62
N ARG A 88 13.60 -7.35 -12.13
CA ARG A 88 12.51 -8.36 -12.16
C ARG A 88 11.44 -8.07 -11.11
N ALA A 89 11.85 -7.82 -9.86
CA ALA A 89 10.92 -7.51 -8.77
C ALA A 89 10.18 -6.20 -9.07
N TRP A 90 10.88 -5.20 -9.59
CA TRP A 90 10.27 -3.93 -9.99
C TRP A 90 9.20 -4.11 -11.07
N ARG A 91 9.48 -4.87 -12.14
CA ARG A 91 8.48 -5.15 -13.18
C ARG A 91 7.22 -5.83 -12.61
N LYS A 92 7.40 -6.82 -11.73
CA LYS A 92 6.28 -7.52 -11.08
C LYS A 92 5.46 -6.56 -10.22
N ILE A 93 6.12 -5.79 -9.36
CA ILE A 93 5.48 -4.84 -8.45
C ILE A 93 4.76 -3.73 -9.23
N THR A 94 5.37 -3.16 -10.26
CA THR A 94 4.73 -2.12 -11.09
C THR A 94 3.51 -2.66 -11.83
N LYS A 95 3.54 -3.91 -12.32
CA LYS A 95 2.37 -4.56 -12.93
C LYS A 95 1.24 -4.75 -11.92
N LEU A 96 1.55 -5.19 -10.70
CA LEU A 96 0.58 -5.34 -9.61
C LEU A 96 0.01 -3.99 -9.16
N ALA A 97 0.85 -2.98 -8.97
CA ALA A 97 0.41 -1.65 -8.61
C ALA A 97 -0.56 -1.07 -9.64
N LYS A 98 -0.24 -1.20 -10.94
CA LYS A 98 -1.12 -0.80 -12.06
C LYS A 98 -2.46 -1.52 -12.03
N SER A 99 -2.48 -2.83 -11.77
CA SER A 99 -3.74 -3.58 -11.73
C SER A 99 -4.62 -3.16 -10.55
N ILE A 100 -4.03 -2.89 -9.39
CA ILE A 100 -4.74 -2.42 -8.19
C ILE A 100 -5.29 -1.00 -8.37
N THR A 101 -4.49 -0.07 -8.88
CA THR A 101 -4.95 1.32 -9.08
C THR A 101 -5.98 1.41 -10.20
N CYS A 102 -5.83 0.64 -11.28
CA CYS A 102 -6.88 0.59 -12.31
C CYS A 102 -8.18 0.04 -11.71
N GLN A 103 -8.19 -1.06 -10.95
CA GLN A 103 -9.43 -1.56 -10.32
C GLN A 103 -10.20 -0.48 -9.56
N THR A 104 -9.49 0.43 -8.89
CA THR A 104 -10.11 1.51 -8.12
C THR A 104 -10.61 2.65 -9.02
N SER A 105 -9.93 2.95 -10.13
CA SER A 105 -10.23 4.13 -10.98
C SER A 105 -10.97 3.84 -12.28
N CYS A 106 -10.78 2.65 -12.86
CA CYS A 106 -11.28 2.25 -14.19
C CYS A 106 -12.44 1.25 -14.11
N GLY A 107 -12.81 0.79 -12.92
CA GLY A 107 -13.88 -0.21 -12.72
C GLY A 107 -13.54 -1.61 -13.25
N TYR A 108 -12.32 -1.84 -13.72
CA TYR A 108 -11.88 -3.13 -14.22
C TYR A 108 -11.55 -4.07 -13.07
N HIS A 109 -12.42 -5.01 -12.76
CA HIS A 109 -12.17 -6.06 -11.78
C HIS A 109 -11.36 -7.19 -12.42
N VAL A 110 -10.09 -7.33 -12.04
CA VAL A 110 -9.32 -8.54 -12.38
C VAL A 110 -10.02 -9.71 -11.69
N ARG A 111 -10.43 -10.75 -12.44
CA ARG A 111 -10.92 -12.01 -11.85
C ARG A 111 -9.83 -12.55 -10.92
N ARG A 112 -10.05 -12.42 -9.62
CA ARG A 112 -9.13 -12.91 -8.60
C ARG A 112 -9.38 -14.39 -8.36
N ASP A 113 -8.30 -15.12 -8.13
CA ASP A 113 -8.36 -16.49 -7.65
C ASP A 113 -9.21 -16.54 -6.36
N PRO A 114 -10.19 -17.47 -6.26
CA PRO A 114 -11.10 -17.59 -5.10
C PRO A 114 -10.39 -17.69 -3.74
N VAL A 115 -9.16 -18.21 -3.70
CA VAL A 115 -8.31 -18.26 -2.50
C VAL A 115 -7.90 -16.84 -2.08
N LEU A 116 -7.58 -15.98 -3.06
CA LEU A 116 -7.29 -14.56 -2.80
C LEU A 116 -8.54 -13.86 -2.26
N SER A 117 -9.74 -14.18 -2.76
CA SER A 117 -11.00 -13.55 -2.30
C SER A 117 -11.34 -13.87 -0.84
N ARG A 118 -11.11 -15.10 -0.37
CA ARG A 118 -11.35 -15.46 1.05
C ARG A 118 -10.30 -14.87 1.98
N LEU A 119 -9.04 -14.85 1.57
CA LEU A 119 -7.98 -14.20 2.33
C LEU A 119 -8.14 -12.68 2.34
N GLU A 120 -8.57 -12.08 1.23
CA GLU A 120 -9.00 -10.68 1.18
C GLU A 120 -10.05 -10.43 2.26
N ALA A 121 -11.04 -11.29 2.47
CA ALA A 121 -12.02 -11.10 3.55
C ALA A 121 -11.38 -11.03 4.95
N SER A 122 -10.42 -11.93 5.26
CA SER A 122 -9.72 -11.95 6.55
C SER A 122 -8.82 -10.72 6.78
N PHE A 123 -8.29 -10.12 5.71
CA PHE A 123 -7.42 -8.95 5.77
C PHE A 123 -8.08 -7.67 5.21
N ALA A 124 -9.36 -7.72 4.87
CA ALA A 124 -10.10 -6.64 4.21
C ALA A 124 -10.10 -5.38 5.07
N ARG A 125 -10.07 -5.56 6.39
CA ARG A 125 -10.05 -4.50 7.38
C ARG A 125 -8.66 -4.20 7.94
N ALA A 126 -7.61 -4.85 7.43
CA ALA A 126 -6.25 -4.62 7.90
C ALA A 126 -5.87 -3.14 7.71
N SER A 127 -5.35 -2.53 8.76
CA SER A 127 -5.01 -1.10 8.80
C SER A 127 -3.56 -0.85 9.22
N HIS A 128 -2.93 -1.88 9.79
CA HIS A 128 -1.55 -1.86 10.25
C HIS A 128 -0.93 -3.22 9.99
N TYR A 129 0.38 -3.24 9.82
CA TYR A 129 1.18 -4.45 9.81
C TYR A 129 2.57 -4.16 10.35
N HIS A 130 3.30 -5.21 10.71
CA HIS A 130 4.73 -5.12 10.95
C HIS A 130 5.44 -6.40 10.52
N ALA A 131 6.75 -6.29 10.25
CA ALA A 131 7.59 -7.45 10.00
C ALA A 131 7.68 -8.33 11.26
N VAL A 132 7.68 -9.66 11.10
CA VAL A 132 7.77 -10.61 12.23
C VAL A 132 8.99 -10.41 13.13
N ARG A 133 10.05 -9.81 12.59
CA ARG A 133 11.31 -9.53 13.30
C ARG A 133 11.24 -8.32 14.24
N VAL A 134 10.17 -7.53 14.20
CA VAL A 134 9.99 -6.34 15.05
C VAL A 134 8.80 -6.50 15.98
N LYS A 135 8.83 -5.84 17.14
CA LYS A 135 7.77 -5.91 18.16
C LYS A 135 7.32 -4.50 18.58
N PRO A 136 6.47 -3.83 17.77
CA PRO A 136 6.04 -2.47 18.07
C PRO A 136 5.09 -2.42 19.27
N TYR A 137 5.18 -1.39 20.11
CA TYR A 137 4.32 -1.25 21.29
C TYR A 137 2.82 -1.15 20.93
N TRP A 138 2.51 -0.55 19.78
CA TRP A 138 1.13 -0.33 19.33
C TRP A 138 0.41 -1.63 18.98
N SER A 139 1.12 -2.73 18.66
CA SER A 139 0.48 -3.97 18.22
C SER A 139 -0.37 -4.62 19.31
N ARG A 140 -0.04 -4.38 20.58
CA ARG A 140 -0.81 -4.86 21.74
C ARG A 140 -2.19 -4.22 21.88
N ARG A 141 -2.43 -3.10 21.18
CA ARG A 141 -3.68 -2.32 21.25
C ARG A 141 -4.60 -2.56 20.06
N LEU A 142 -4.20 -3.43 19.12
CA LEU A 142 -4.92 -3.68 17.88
C LEU A 142 -5.33 -5.16 17.77
N ASP A 143 -6.44 -5.41 17.06
CA ASP A 143 -6.95 -6.76 16.84
C ASP A 143 -6.11 -7.45 15.76
N ARG A 144 -5.48 -8.57 16.06
CA ARG A 144 -4.62 -9.30 15.11
C ARG A 144 -5.48 -10.02 14.06
N SER A 145 -5.32 -9.67 12.78
CA SER A 145 -5.99 -10.33 11.66
C SER A 145 -5.32 -11.66 11.27
N GLY A 146 -3.99 -11.74 11.38
CA GLY A 146 -3.24 -12.93 10.98
C GLY A 146 -1.84 -12.60 10.47
N ARG A 147 -1.22 -13.55 9.78
CA ARG A 147 0.12 -13.43 9.20
C ARG A 147 0.11 -13.87 7.74
N ILE A 148 0.73 -13.08 6.87
CA ILE A 148 1.05 -13.47 5.49
C ILE A 148 2.55 -13.27 5.29
N GLY A 149 3.24 -14.33 4.89
CA GLY A 149 4.69 -14.34 4.72
C GLY A 149 5.42 -13.81 5.96
N ARG A 150 6.12 -12.68 5.83
CA ARG A 150 6.92 -12.07 6.90
C ARG A 150 6.19 -10.95 7.63
N HIS A 151 4.90 -10.74 7.38
CA HIS A 151 4.10 -9.67 7.99
C HIS A 151 2.97 -10.17 8.87
N ILE A 152 2.77 -9.52 10.02
CA ILE A 152 1.61 -9.70 10.89
C ILE A 152 0.70 -8.49 10.69
N PHE A 153 -0.58 -8.72 10.43
CA PHE A 153 -1.58 -7.69 10.11
C PHE A 153 -2.57 -7.49 11.26
N TYR A 154 -3.09 -6.26 11.36
CA TYR A 154 -3.95 -5.81 12.45
C TYR A 154 -5.08 -4.89 11.99
N VAL A 155 -6.21 -4.96 12.68
CA VAL A 155 -7.34 -4.04 12.58
C VAL A 155 -7.31 -3.05 13.74
N SER A 156 -7.44 -1.77 13.41
CA SER A 156 -7.65 -0.70 14.38
C SER A 156 -9.09 -0.22 14.30
N LYS A 157 -9.82 -0.34 15.41
CA LYS A 157 -11.21 0.17 15.49
C LYS A 157 -11.30 1.65 15.13
N ARG A 158 -10.28 2.44 15.48
CA ARG A 158 -10.19 3.88 15.16
C ARG A 158 -10.12 4.19 13.66
N VAL A 159 -9.65 3.25 12.86
CA VAL A 159 -9.56 3.42 11.39
C VAL A 159 -10.91 3.17 10.72
N TRP A 160 -11.77 2.38 11.37
CA TRP A 160 -13.09 1.98 10.88
C TRP A 160 -14.26 2.60 11.67
N SER A 161 -13.97 3.52 12.59
CA SER A 161 -14.95 4.32 13.33
C SER A 161 -15.31 5.59 12.58
#